data_AF-A0A973M420-F1
#
_entry.id   AF-A0A973M420-F1
#
_cell.length_a   1.000
_cell.length_b   1.000
_cell.length_c   1.000
_cell.angle_alpha   90.00
_cell.angle_beta   90.00
_cell.angle_gamma   90.00
#
_symmetry.space_group_name_H-M   'P 1'
#
loop_
_entity.id
_entity.type
_entity.pdbx_description
1 polymer ?
#
loop_
_entity_poly.entity_id
_entity_poly.type
_entity_poly.pdbx_seq_one_letter_code
_entity_poly.pdbx_strand_id
1 'polypeptide(L)'
;MKPLLSERRVIDAAEAMARSLGDDPNHTVAAAAMDTRGRIHTAVNVYHFSGGPCAELVALGAAAAANAGPLVAMAAAGDRGRGLIPPCGRCRQVMLDLHPDLLVAVPTEDGPEMRPIAKLLPDTYFSPGARACRVMRFNRRYYDAIVSGHKTSTVRWDERVAIGPAVLYFEDDDEHGPLHGRIHAVNRYALSELTPERLRLSDGDSVDGYLEILRQHYPRMPHDAAVDVVDFGLSSS
;
A
#
# COMPACT_ATOMS: atom_id res chain seq x y z
N MET A 1 -2.38 9.12 5.60
CA MET A 1 -3.29 9.47 4.48
C MET A 1 -4.70 9.13 4.91
N LYS A 2 -5.71 9.91 4.52
CA LYS A 2 -7.09 9.52 4.81
C LYS A 2 -7.41 8.22 4.03
N PRO A 3 -8.11 7.25 4.63
CA PRO A 3 -8.47 6.01 3.94
C PRO A 3 -9.37 6.30 2.74
N LEU A 4 -9.08 5.61 1.64
CA LEU A 4 -9.97 5.47 0.50
C LEU A 4 -11.17 4.57 0.84
N LEU A 5 -12.15 4.47 -0.07
CA LEU A 5 -13.34 3.64 0.17
C LEU A 5 -12.96 2.16 0.33
N SER A 6 -12.06 1.66 -0.52
CA SER A 6 -11.54 0.29 -0.44
C SER A 6 -10.82 0.01 0.88
N GLU A 7 -10.08 0.99 1.39
CA GLU A 7 -9.31 0.86 2.65
C GLU A 7 -10.21 0.94 3.87
N ARG A 8 -11.30 1.73 3.78
CA ARG A 8 -12.33 1.78 4.81
C ARG A 8 -12.99 0.42 5.00
N ARG A 9 -13.27 -0.31 3.91
CA ARG A 9 -13.79 -1.69 3.98
C ARG A 9 -12.89 -2.62 4.80
N VAL A 10 -11.56 -2.44 4.74
CA VAL A 10 -10.60 -3.23 5.53
C VAL A 10 -10.70 -2.91 7.02
N ILE A 11 -10.77 -1.63 7.36
CA ILE A 11 -10.98 -1.16 8.73
C ILE A 11 -12.28 -1.72 9.29
N ASP A 12 -13.38 -1.56 8.55
CA ASP A 12 -14.71 -2.00 8.97
C ASP A 12 -14.75 -3.52 9.17
N ALA A 13 -14.08 -4.29 8.30
CA ALA A 13 -13.98 -5.74 8.42
C ALA A 13 -13.18 -6.19 9.66
N ALA A 14 -12.06 -5.53 9.96
CA ALA A 14 -11.28 -5.82 11.16
C ALA A 14 -12.08 -5.52 12.44
N GLU A 15 -12.74 -4.37 12.49
CA GLU A 15 -13.57 -4.00 13.64
C GLU A 15 -14.81 -4.89 13.79
N ALA A 16 -15.46 -5.28 12.69
CA ALA A 16 -16.58 -6.20 12.72
C ALA A 16 -16.18 -7.57 13.26
N MET A 17 -15.04 -8.10 12.81
CA MET A 17 -14.50 -9.35 13.33
C MET A 17 -14.16 -9.22 14.82
N ALA A 18 -13.50 -8.13 15.23
CA ALA A 18 -13.17 -7.88 16.63
C ALA A 18 -14.40 -7.80 17.55
N ARG A 19 -15.52 -7.22 17.08
CA ARG A 19 -16.79 -7.17 17.82
C ARG A 19 -17.45 -8.54 17.99
N SER A 20 -17.14 -9.51 17.12
CA SER A 20 -17.68 -10.87 17.20
C SER A 20 -16.91 -11.78 18.17
N LEU A 21 -15.77 -11.32 18.70
CA LEU A 21 -14.95 -12.10 19.61
C LEU A 21 -15.66 -12.31 20.96
N GLY A 22 -15.55 -13.53 21.49
CA GLY A 22 -16.05 -13.88 22.82
C GLY A 22 -15.08 -13.48 23.93
N ASP A 23 -15.22 -14.12 25.09
CA ASP A 23 -14.43 -13.80 26.30
C ASP A 23 -13.12 -14.61 26.44
N ASP A 24 -12.69 -15.32 25.40
CA ASP A 24 -11.43 -16.07 25.44
C ASP A 24 -10.23 -15.12 25.45
N PRO A 25 -9.41 -15.10 26.52
CA PRO A 25 -8.27 -14.19 26.62
C PRO A 25 -7.18 -14.46 25.58
N ASN A 26 -7.23 -15.61 24.88
CA ASN A 26 -6.26 -15.94 23.85
C ASN A 26 -6.60 -15.34 22.47
N HIS A 27 -7.83 -14.84 22.28
CA HIS A 27 -8.40 -14.40 21.01
C HIS A 27 -9.07 -13.03 21.17
N THR A 28 -8.27 -11.97 21.24
CA THR A 28 -8.73 -10.63 21.64
C THR A 28 -8.51 -9.55 20.59
N VAL A 29 -7.80 -9.85 19.50
CA VAL A 29 -7.53 -8.93 18.40
C VAL A 29 -7.90 -9.61 17.09
N ALA A 30 -8.60 -8.89 16.22
CA ALA A 30 -8.86 -9.28 14.85
C ALA A 30 -8.06 -8.41 13.88
N ALA A 31 -7.83 -8.93 12.68
CA ALA A 31 -7.23 -8.19 11.58
C ALA A 31 -7.95 -8.51 10.27
N ALA A 32 -7.79 -7.59 9.33
CA ALA A 32 -8.26 -7.74 7.96
C ALA A 32 -7.16 -7.27 7.00
N ALA A 33 -6.93 -8.04 5.94
CA ALA A 33 -6.00 -7.69 4.88
C ALA A 33 -6.71 -7.74 3.52
N MET A 34 -6.43 -6.78 2.64
CA MET A 34 -7.01 -6.72 1.29
C MET A 34 -5.96 -7.00 0.24
N ASP A 35 -6.30 -7.86 -0.73
CA ASP A 35 -5.46 -8.15 -1.88
C ASP A 35 -5.67 -7.17 -3.05
N THR A 36 -4.86 -7.30 -4.10
CA THR A 36 -4.92 -6.44 -5.29
C THR A 36 -6.21 -6.58 -6.10
N ARG A 37 -7.09 -7.53 -5.75
CA ARG A 37 -8.42 -7.74 -6.36
C ARG A 37 -9.56 -7.33 -5.42
N GLY A 38 -9.26 -6.64 -4.32
CA GLY A 38 -10.26 -6.16 -3.38
C GLY A 38 -10.87 -7.25 -2.49
N ARG A 39 -10.32 -8.48 -2.47
CA ARG A 39 -10.78 -9.54 -1.56
C ARG A 39 -10.19 -9.29 -0.17
N ILE A 40 -11.04 -9.40 0.85
CA ILE A 40 -10.66 -9.16 2.25
C ILE A 40 -10.53 -10.49 2.98
N HIS A 41 -9.38 -10.69 3.62
CA HIS A 41 -9.02 -11.86 4.41
C HIS A 41 -8.99 -11.46 5.88
N THR A 42 -9.92 -11.97 6.68
CA THR A 42 -10.00 -11.67 8.12
C THR A 42 -9.43 -12.80 8.96
N ALA A 43 -8.89 -12.44 10.12
CA ALA A 43 -8.35 -13.41 11.07
C ALA A 43 -8.34 -12.86 12.50
N VAL A 44 -8.04 -13.75 13.45
CA VAL A 44 -7.95 -13.45 14.89
C VAL A 44 -6.58 -13.90 15.40
N ASN A 45 -6.04 -13.20 16.40
CA ASN A 45 -4.77 -13.59 17.01
C ASN A 45 -4.89 -14.94 17.73
N VAL A 46 -3.77 -15.61 17.95
CA VAL A 46 -3.67 -16.77 18.85
C VAL A 46 -2.56 -16.47 19.85
N TYR A 47 -2.94 -16.10 21.06
CA TYR A 47 -1.95 -15.85 22.11
C TYR A 47 -1.26 -17.15 22.52
N HIS A 48 0.07 -17.08 22.66
CA HIS A 48 0.88 -18.11 23.30
C HIS A 48 2.22 -17.51 23.74
N PHE A 49 2.77 -17.95 24.87
CA PHE A 49 4.01 -17.39 25.44
C PHE A 49 5.23 -17.55 24.52
N SER A 50 5.24 -18.57 23.65
CA SER A 50 6.31 -18.78 22.66
C SER A 50 6.26 -17.79 21.48
N GLY A 51 5.37 -16.80 21.54
CA GLY A 51 5.14 -15.87 20.44
C GLY A 51 4.08 -16.36 19.46
N GLY A 52 2.90 -16.77 19.96
CA GLY A 52 1.75 -17.06 19.09
C GLY A 52 1.43 -15.88 18.15
N PRO A 53 0.88 -16.13 16.95
CA PRO A 53 0.74 -15.10 15.92
C PRO A 53 -0.26 -14.02 16.32
N CYS A 54 0.10 -12.77 16.04
CA CYS A 54 -0.86 -11.67 16.07
C CYS A 54 -1.87 -11.83 14.93
N ALA A 55 -3.01 -11.16 15.02
CA ALA A 55 -4.09 -11.29 14.05
C ALA A 55 -3.63 -10.96 12.62
N GLU A 56 -2.74 -9.97 12.45
CA GLU A 56 -2.19 -9.59 11.15
C GLU A 56 -1.42 -10.76 10.52
N LEU A 57 -0.62 -11.50 11.31
CA LEU A 57 0.14 -12.65 10.82
C LEU A 57 -0.77 -13.81 10.41
N VAL A 58 -1.86 -14.02 11.15
CA VAL A 58 -2.86 -15.03 10.76
C VAL A 58 -3.59 -14.59 9.49
N ALA A 59 -3.90 -13.30 9.33
CA ALA A 59 -4.51 -12.76 8.12
C ALA A 59 -3.59 -12.91 6.89
N LEU A 60 -2.28 -12.69 7.05
CA LEU A 60 -1.28 -13.00 6.01
C LEU A 60 -1.33 -14.48 5.61
N GLY A 61 -1.41 -15.38 6.59
CA GLY A 61 -1.54 -16.82 6.35
C GLY A 61 -2.85 -17.19 5.64
N ALA A 62 -3.97 -16.60 6.04
CA ALA A 62 -5.28 -16.80 5.40
C ALA A 62 -5.27 -16.33 3.94
N ALA A 63 -4.69 -15.16 3.67
CA ALA A 63 -4.51 -14.65 2.32
C ALA A 63 -3.61 -15.56 1.47
N ALA A 64 -2.52 -16.07 2.05
CA ALA A 64 -1.64 -17.02 1.37
C ALA A 64 -2.38 -18.33 1.01
N ALA A 65 -3.18 -18.88 1.93
CA ALA A 65 -4.00 -20.07 1.68
C ALA A 65 -5.03 -19.85 0.56
N ALA A 66 -5.52 -18.62 0.39
CA ALA A 66 -6.42 -18.22 -0.69
C ALA A 66 -5.69 -17.85 -2.01
N ASN A 67 -4.38 -18.03 -2.09
CA ASN A 67 -3.54 -17.61 -3.22
C ASN A 67 -3.76 -16.12 -3.59
N ALA A 68 -3.79 -15.25 -2.58
CA ALA A 68 -4.13 -13.83 -2.75
C ALA A 68 -3.09 -13.02 -3.54
N GLY A 69 -1.82 -13.41 -3.51
CA GLY A 69 -0.73 -12.59 -4.05
C GLY A 69 -0.44 -11.38 -3.16
N PRO A 70 -0.03 -10.23 -3.73
CA PRO A 70 0.29 -9.03 -2.95
C PRO A 70 -0.92 -8.47 -2.21
N LEU A 71 -0.68 -7.96 -1.01
CA LEU A 71 -1.67 -7.27 -0.18
C LEU A 71 -1.43 -5.76 -0.22
N VAL A 72 -2.51 -4.98 -0.25
CA VAL A 72 -2.48 -3.53 -0.49
C VAL A 72 -2.96 -2.70 0.71
N ALA A 73 -3.75 -3.30 1.61
CA ALA A 73 -4.17 -2.66 2.85
C ALA A 73 -4.30 -3.68 4.01
N MET A 74 -4.03 -3.22 5.24
CA MET A 74 -4.16 -4.01 6.48
C MET A 74 -4.73 -3.14 7.60
N ALA A 75 -5.59 -3.72 8.44
CA ALA A 75 -6.05 -3.11 9.69
C ALA A 75 -6.13 -4.17 10.80
N ALA A 76 -5.92 -3.75 12.05
CA ALA A 76 -6.12 -4.57 13.24
C ALA A 76 -6.99 -3.82 14.25
N ALA A 77 -7.89 -4.54 14.92
CA ALA A 77 -8.81 -3.99 15.91
C ALA A 77 -8.91 -4.91 17.12
N GLY A 78 -8.99 -4.32 18.31
CA GLY A 78 -9.22 -5.04 19.56
C GLY A 78 -10.70 -5.30 19.81
N ASP A 79 -10.98 -6.42 20.48
CA ASP A 79 -12.29 -6.75 21.04
C ASP A 79 -12.85 -5.64 21.97
N ARG A 80 -14.10 -5.81 22.39
CA ARG A 80 -14.71 -5.01 23.47
C ARG A 80 -14.63 -3.49 23.25
N GLY A 81 -14.70 -3.05 21.99
CA GLY A 81 -14.68 -1.63 21.65
C GLY A 81 -13.32 -0.96 21.80
N ARG A 82 -12.21 -1.71 21.92
CA ARG A 82 -10.85 -1.14 21.97
C ARG A 82 -10.44 -0.45 20.66
N GLY A 83 -11.17 -0.69 19.57
CA GLY A 83 -10.99 -0.01 18.29
C GLY A 83 -9.71 -0.42 17.58
N LEU A 84 -9.24 0.41 16.64
CA LEU A 84 -8.02 0.16 15.88
C LEU A 84 -6.77 0.10 16.77
N ILE A 85 -5.91 -0.86 16.50
CA ILE A 85 -4.64 -1.08 17.21
C ILE A 85 -3.49 -0.99 16.20
N PRO A 86 -2.45 -0.15 16.44
CA PRO A 86 -1.26 -0.15 15.60
C PRO A 86 -0.56 -1.52 15.62
N PRO A 87 0.04 -1.97 14.50
CA PRO A 87 0.73 -3.25 14.46
C PRO A 87 1.94 -3.24 15.41
N CYS A 88 2.20 -4.39 16.04
CA CYS A 88 3.39 -4.57 16.88
C CYS A 88 4.67 -4.65 16.04
N GLY A 89 5.85 -4.51 16.67
CA GLY A 89 7.13 -4.52 15.95
C GLY A 89 7.35 -5.76 15.07
N ARG A 90 6.97 -6.95 15.56
CA ARG A 90 7.06 -8.20 14.80
C ARG A 90 6.18 -8.19 13.56
N CYS A 91 4.92 -7.77 13.69
CA CYS A 91 4.01 -7.66 12.55
C CYS A 91 4.54 -6.65 11.53
N ARG A 92 5.10 -5.53 12.00
CA ARG A 92 5.65 -4.53 11.09
C ARG A 92 6.78 -5.09 10.22
N GLN A 93 7.71 -5.82 10.82
CA GLN A 93 8.83 -6.42 10.09
C GLN A 93 8.35 -7.47 9.09
N VAL A 94 7.46 -8.37 9.50
CA VAL A 94 6.93 -9.41 8.59
C VAL A 94 6.16 -8.80 7.43
N MET A 95 5.31 -7.81 7.69
CA MET A 95 4.60 -7.09 6.63
C MET A 95 5.56 -6.35 5.70
N LEU A 96 6.59 -5.70 6.23
CA LEU A 96 7.60 -5.02 5.42
C LEU A 96 8.34 -5.98 4.49
N ASP A 97 8.76 -7.14 5.01
CA ASP A 97 9.53 -8.11 4.24
C ASP A 97 8.68 -8.82 3.17
N LEU A 98 7.40 -9.07 3.44
CA LEU A 98 6.51 -9.82 2.53
C LEU A 98 5.68 -8.92 1.60
N HIS A 99 5.29 -7.74 2.07
CA HIS A 99 4.41 -6.79 1.39
C HIS A 99 4.91 -5.34 1.60
N PRO A 100 6.07 -4.96 1.05
CA PRO A 100 6.75 -3.69 1.34
C PRO A 100 5.97 -2.44 0.91
N ASP A 101 5.00 -2.61 0.00
CA ASP A 101 4.11 -1.55 -0.52
C ASP A 101 2.76 -1.49 0.21
N LEU A 102 2.59 -2.28 1.29
CA LEU A 102 1.35 -2.35 2.07
C LEU A 102 1.07 -1.04 2.80
N LEU A 103 -0.19 -0.60 2.78
CA LEU A 103 -0.69 0.44 3.66
C LEU A 103 -1.34 -0.17 4.90
N VAL A 104 -1.06 0.38 6.07
CA VAL A 104 -1.61 -0.07 7.35
C VAL A 104 -2.42 1.02 8.00
N ALA A 105 -3.64 0.70 8.42
CA ALA A 105 -4.49 1.59 9.19
C ALA A 105 -3.93 1.77 10.61
N VAL A 106 -3.79 3.01 11.05
CA VAL A 106 -3.42 3.39 12.42
C VAL A 106 -4.42 4.39 12.97
N PRO A 107 -4.76 4.33 14.28
CA PRO A 107 -5.58 5.35 14.91
C PRO A 107 -4.82 6.68 15.03
N THR A 108 -5.49 7.80 14.75
CA THR A 108 -5.02 9.16 15.05
C THR A 108 -6.14 9.97 15.71
N GLU A 109 -5.84 11.17 16.19
CA GLU A 109 -6.83 12.07 16.80
C GLU A 109 -7.95 12.47 15.81
N ASP A 110 -7.62 12.55 14.52
CA ASP A 110 -8.55 12.89 13.43
C ASP A 110 -9.26 11.67 12.82
N GLY A 111 -9.11 10.49 13.45
CA GLY A 111 -9.66 9.23 12.99
C GLY A 111 -8.60 8.29 12.36
N PRO A 112 -9.01 7.24 11.64
CA PRO A 112 -8.06 6.31 11.05
C PRO A 112 -7.24 6.97 9.94
N GLU A 113 -5.94 6.68 9.92
CA GLU A 113 -5.05 7.02 8.80
C GLU A 113 -4.36 5.78 8.23
N MET A 114 -4.19 5.75 6.92
CA MET A 114 -3.34 4.79 6.23
C MET A 114 -1.89 5.27 6.20
N ARG A 115 -0.97 4.41 6.63
CA ARG A 115 0.49 4.65 6.64
C ARG A 115 1.20 3.55 5.86
N PRO A 116 2.18 3.89 5.00
CA PRO A 116 3.03 2.88 4.37
C PRO A 116 3.78 2.08 5.44
N ILE A 117 3.85 0.75 5.27
CA ILE A 117 4.49 -0.12 6.26
C ILE A 117 5.96 0.28 6.52
N ALA A 118 6.67 0.68 5.47
CA ALA A 118 8.05 1.16 5.53
C ALA A 118 8.23 2.44 6.37
N LYS A 119 7.15 3.18 6.66
CA LYS A 119 7.18 4.38 7.51
C LYS A 119 6.85 4.08 8.98
N LEU A 120 6.42 2.85 9.30
CA LEU A 120 6.16 2.42 10.67
C LEU A 120 7.39 1.80 11.36
N LEU A 121 8.50 1.64 10.62
CA LEU A 121 9.80 1.19 11.11
C LEU A 121 10.91 2.15 10.64
N PRO A 122 11.30 3.15 11.45
CA PRO A 122 12.46 3.98 11.13
C PRO A 122 13.75 3.14 11.18
N ASP A 123 14.71 3.47 10.31
CA ASP A 123 16.03 2.82 10.21
C ASP A 123 15.96 1.29 10.17
N THR A 124 14.98 0.78 9.42
CA THR A 124 14.63 -0.64 9.43
C THR A 124 15.64 -1.52 8.72
N TYR A 125 15.76 -2.75 9.22
CA TYR A 125 16.41 -3.85 8.52
C TYR A 125 15.55 -4.32 7.34
N PHE A 126 16.20 -4.61 6.23
CA PHE A 126 15.60 -5.25 5.06
C PHE A 126 16.21 -6.64 4.90
N SER A 127 15.38 -7.67 4.89
CA SER A 127 15.86 -9.03 4.64
C SER A 127 16.40 -9.16 3.21
N PRO A 128 17.70 -9.47 3.00
CA PRO A 128 18.27 -9.61 1.65
C PRO A 128 17.60 -10.73 0.82
N GLY A 129 16.97 -11.70 1.49
CA GLY A 129 16.24 -12.79 0.86
C GLY A 129 14.78 -12.47 0.55
N ALA A 130 14.25 -11.32 0.98
CA ALA A 130 12.88 -10.93 0.70
C ALA A 130 12.67 -10.70 -0.80
N ARG A 131 11.91 -11.58 -1.44
CA ARG A 131 11.51 -11.48 -2.86
C ARG A 131 10.04 -11.08 -2.98
N ALA A 132 9.67 -10.00 -2.29
CA ALA A 132 8.30 -9.52 -2.33
C ALA A 132 7.94 -8.99 -3.72
N CYS A 133 6.78 -9.38 -4.22
CA CYS A 133 6.20 -8.78 -5.41
C CYS A 133 5.84 -7.33 -5.09
N ARG A 134 6.33 -6.40 -5.92
CA ARG A 134 6.09 -4.96 -5.72
C ARG A 134 4.71 -4.56 -6.22
N VAL A 135 4.09 -3.61 -5.55
CA VAL A 135 2.83 -3.00 -5.97
C VAL A 135 3.06 -1.52 -6.20
N MET A 136 2.67 -1.02 -7.37
CA MET A 136 2.64 0.40 -7.67
C MET A 136 1.19 0.87 -7.79
N ARG A 137 0.81 1.86 -6.98
CA ARG A 137 -0.57 2.33 -6.85
C ARG A 137 -0.86 3.46 -7.83
N PHE A 138 -2.01 3.40 -8.48
CA PHE A 138 -2.50 4.40 -9.43
C PHE A 138 -3.92 4.81 -9.09
N ASN A 139 -4.25 6.07 -9.36
CA ASN A 139 -5.66 6.43 -9.45
C ASN A 139 -6.31 5.68 -10.61
N ARG A 140 -7.52 5.14 -10.41
CA ARG A 140 -8.29 4.42 -11.43
C ARG A 140 -8.41 5.14 -12.78
N ARG A 141 -8.43 6.48 -12.81
CA ARG A 141 -8.51 7.28 -14.04
C ARG A 141 -7.38 7.01 -15.02
N TYR A 142 -6.27 6.44 -14.56
CA TYR A 142 -5.11 6.15 -15.40
C TYR A 142 -5.17 4.76 -16.05
N TYR A 143 -6.19 3.95 -15.77
CA TYR A 143 -6.28 2.59 -16.28
C TYR A 143 -6.18 2.52 -17.81
N ASP A 144 -7.08 3.19 -18.52
CA ASP A 144 -7.11 3.17 -20.00
C ASP A 144 -5.84 3.72 -20.62
N ALA A 145 -5.28 4.80 -20.05
CA ALA A 145 -4.04 5.41 -20.53
C ALA A 145 -2.84 4.46 -20.38
N ILE A 146 -2.80 3.64 -19.32
CA ILE A 146 -1.76 2.64 -19.11
C ILE A 146 -1.97 1.45 -20.04
N VAL A 147 -3.21 0.95 -20.17
CA VAL A 147 -3.54 -0.19 -21.06
C VAL A 147 -3.21 0.13 -22.52
N SER A 148 -3.55 1.32 -22.97
CA SER A 148 -3.27 1.78 -24.33
C SER A 148 -1.80 2.15 -24.58
N GLY A 149 -0.95 2.17 -23.55
CA GLY A 149 0.46 2.54 -23.65
C GLY A 149 0.72 4.04 -23.77
N HIS A 150 -0.30 4.89 -23.65
CA HIS A 150 -0.14 6.35 -23.64
C HIS A 150 0.52 6.86 -22.35
N LYS A 151 0.34 6.15 -21.22
CA LYS A 151 0.98 6.45 -19.94
C LYS A 151 1.98 5.38 -19.56
N THR A 152 3.27 5.70 -19.70
CA THR A 152 4.39 4.80 -19.36
C THR A 152 5.32 5.39 -18.31
N SER A 153 4.94 6.50 -17.69
CA SER A 153 5.75 7.16 -16.65
C SER A 153 4.89 7.83 -15.58
N THR A 154 5.46 7.93 -14.37
CA THR A 154 4.83 8.57 -13.21
C THR A 154 5.88 9.17 -12.28
N VAL A 155 5.55 10.26 -11.60
CA VAL A 155 6.40 10.85 -10.57
C VAL A 155 6.00 10.35 -9.20
N ARG A 156 6.99 10.04 -8.36
CA ARG A 156 6.81 9.58 -6.97
C ARG A 156 7.67 10.43 -6.03
N TRP A 157 7.13 10.71 -4.85
CA TRP A 157 7.87 11.41 -3.79
C TRP A 157 7.83 10.61 -2.50
N ASP A 158 9.01 10.41 -1.90
CA ASP A 158 9.18 9.72 -0.62
C ASP A 158 8.59 8.29 -0.58
N GLU A 159 8.52 7.65 -1.75
CA GLU A 159 8.14 6.25 -1.95
C GLU A 159 9.36 5.42 -2.36
N ARG A 160 9.36 4.14 -1.99
CA ARG A 160 10.46 3.23 -2.33
C ARG A 160 10.09 2.38 -3.54
N VAL A 161 10.42 2.88 -4.73
CA VAL A 161 10.21 2.16 -5.99
C VAL A 161 11.47 1.37 -6.37
N ALA A 162 11.29 0.12 -6.77
CA ALA A 162 12.38 -0.75 -7.20
C ALA A 162 12.18 -1.17 -8.68
N ILE A 163 13.28 -1.22 -9.43
CA ILE A 163 13.31 -1.76 -10.79
C ILE A 163 12.98 -3.25 -10.74
N GLY A 164 12.11 -3.73 -11.62
CA GLY A 164 11.71 -5.13 -11.67
C GLY A 164 10.22 -5.36 -11.91
N PRO A 165 9.75 -6.61 -11.79
CA PRO A 165 8.34 -6.95 -11.91
C PRO A 165 7.50 -6.21 -10.86
N ALA A 166 6.35 -5.69 -11.27
CA ALA A 166 5.42 -4.99 -10.40
C ALA A 166 3.97 -5.29 -10.79
N VAL A 167 3.10 -5.25 -9.79
CA VAL A 167 1.65 -5.20 -10.00
C VAL A 167 1.23 -3.73 -9.99
N LEU A 168 0.56 -3.30 -11.05
CA LEU A 168 -0.05 -1.97 -11.14
C LEU A 168 -1.46 -2.09 -10.55
N TYR A 169 -1.66 -1.52 -9.36
CA TYR A 169 -2.92 -1.55 -8.63
C TYR A 169 -3.66 -0.23 -8.79
N PHE A 170 -4.95 -0.30 -9.07
CA PHE A 170 -5.80 0.86 -9.29
C PHE A 170 -6.73 1.07 -8.09
N GLU A 171 -6.68 2.27 -7.53
CA GLU A 171 -7.36 2.62 -6.29
C GLU A 171 -8.86 2.88 -6.51
N ASP A 172 -9.70 2.31 -5.64
CA ASP A 172 -11.17 2.38 -5.72
C ASP A 172 -11.72 2.00 -7.12
N ASP A 173 -11.11 0.97 -7.73
CA ASP A 173 -11.51 0.38 -8.99
C ASP A 173 -12.06 -1.03 -8.78
N ASP A 174 -13.39 -1.15 -8.74
CA ASP A 174 -14.07 -2.45 -8.67
C ASP A 174 -14.35 -3.05 -10.06
N GLU A 175 -14.14 -2.28 -11.14
CA GLU A 175 -14.41 -2.68 -12.52
C GLU A 175 -13.21 -3.43 -13.10
N HIS A 176 -12.01 -2.93 -12.85
CA HIS A 176 -10.79 -3.43 -13.42
C HIS A 176 -9.94 -4.22 -12.42
N GLY A 177 -9.29 -5.26 -12.92
CA GLY A 177 -8.29 -5.99 -12.16
C GLY A 177 -6.93 -5.28 -12.14
N PRO A 178 -6.01 -5.73 -11.27
CA PRO A 178 -4.64 -5.27 -11.32
C PRO A 178 -3.97 -5.69 -12.64
N LEU A 179 -3.04 -4.86 -13.12
CA LEU A 179 -2.24 -5.17 -14.30
C LEU A 179 -0.85 -5.67 -13.90
N HIS A 180 -0.28 -6.55 -14.72
CA HIS A 180 1.09 -7.01 -14.53
C HIS A 180 2.04 -6.18 -15.39
N GLY A 181 3.03 -5.57 -14.76
CA GLY A 181 3.96 -4.67 -15.39
C GLY A 181 5.39 -4.84 -14.91
N ARG A 182 6.25 -3.97 -15.41
CA ARG A 182 7.64 -3.88 -15.02
C ARG A 182 8.02 -2.43 -14.85
N ILE A 183 8.74 -2.13 -13.77
CA ILE A 183 9.47 -0.88 -13.61
C ILE A 183 10.79 -1.02 -14.37
N HIS A 184 11.00 -0.15 -15.36
CA HIS A 184 12.19 -0.16 -16.22
C HIS A 184 13.29 0.74 -15.67
N ALA A 185 12.92 1.92 -15.17
CA ALA A 185 13.87 2.89 -14.63
C ALA A 185 13.25 3.70 -13.49
N VAL A 186 14.12 4.16 -12.58
CA VAL A 186 13.78 5.08 -11.49
C VAL A 186 14.86 6.15 -11.51
N ASN A 187 14.52 7.35 -11.98
CA ASN A 187 15.46 8.45 -12.14
C ASN A 187 15.11 9.57 -11.14
N ARG A 188 16.06 9.92 -10.28
CA ARG A 188 15.84 10.94 -9.24
C ARG A 188 16.25 12.32 -9.72
N TYR A 189 15.36 13.30 -9.57
CA TYR A 189 15.59 14.69 -9.95
C TYR A 189 15.15 15.64 -8.84
N ALA A 190 15.79 16.80 -8.72
CA ALA A 190 15.19 17.90 -7.95
C ALA A 190 13.96 18.44 -8.69
N LEU A 191 12.95 18.91 -7.96
CA LEU A 191 11.74 19.49 -8.56
C LEU A 191 12.04 20.61 -9.57
N SER A 192 13.05 21.43 -9.27
CA SER A 192 13.51 22.54 -10.14
C SER A 192 14.14 22.08 -11.46
N GLU A 193 14.48 20.80 -11.58
CA GLU A 193 15.11 20.24 -12.78
C GLU A 193 14.10 19.49 -13.67
N LEU A 194 12.81 19.46 -13.31
CA LEU A 194 11.80 18.79 -14.11
C LEU A 194 11.52 19.58 -15.39
N THR A 195 11.47 18.87 -16.50
CA THR A 195 11.14 19.41 -17.83
C THR A 195 9.98 18.62 -18.43
N PRO A 196 9.26 19.16 -19.43
CA PRO A 196 8.21 18.42 -20.13
C PRO A 196 8.69 17.07 -20.68
N GLU A 197 9.92 17.01 -21.20
CA GLU A 197 10.52 15.80 -21.76
C GLU A 197 10.76 14.75 -20.67
N ARG A 198 11.29 15.17 -19.51
CA ARG A 198 11.52 14.27 -18.36
C ARG A 198 10.22 13.72 -17.80
N LEU A 199 9.17 14.53 -17.80
CA LEU A 199 7.85 14.15 -17.33
C LEU A 199 7.00 13.42 -18.40
N ARG A 200 7.47 13.38 -19.65
CA ARG A 200 6.75 12.87 -20.82
C ARG A 200 5.35 13.50 -20.94
N LEU A 201 5.29 14.81 -20.75
CA LEU A 201 4.06 15.57 -20.87
C LEU A 201 3.57 15.61 -22.33
N SER A 202 2.26 15.67 -22.50
CA SER A 202 1.66 15.83 -23.84
C SER A 202 1.79 17.27 -24.31
N ASP A 203 1.69 17.49 -25.62
CA ASP A 203 1.68 18.84 -26.18
C ASP A 203 0.53 19.68 -25.57
N GLY A 204 0.89 20.75 -24.86
CA GLY A 204 -0.05 21.65 -24.18
C GLY A 204 -0.08 21.52 -22.65
N ASP A 205 0.50 20.47 -22.08
CA ASP A 205 0.67 20.34 -20.63
C ASP A 205 1.89 21.13 -20.14
N SER A 206 1.77 21.81 -19.00
CA SER A 206 2.87 22.54 -18.38
C SER A 206 3.44 21.79 -17.17
N VAL A 207 4.73 22.01 -16.90
CA VAL A 207 5.38 21.48 -15.69
C VAL A 207 4.69 22.03 -14.44
N ASP A 208 4.34 23.32 -14.41
CA ASP A 208 3.67 23.95 -13.27
C ASP A 208 2.31 23.30 -12.97
N GLY A 209 1.50 23.06 -14.00
CA GLY A 209 0.21 22.38 -13.84
C GLY A 209 0.37 20.94 -13.35
N TYR A 210 1.39 20.22 -13.83
CA TYR A 210 1.71 18.89 -13.32
C TYR A 210 2.11 18.92 -11.84
N LEU A 211 2.95 19.88 -11.44
CA LEU A 211 3.40 20.04 -10.06
C LEU A 211 2.25 20.40 -9.11
N GLU A 212 1.28 21.17 -9.56
CA GLU A 212 0.07 21.47 -8.78
C GLU A 212 -0.71 20.18 -8.47
N ILE A 213 -0.94 19.33 -9.48
CA ILE A 213 -1.60 18.02 -9.30
C ILE A 213 -0.76 17.11 -8.39
N LEU A 214 0.56 17.10 -8.57
CA LEU A 214 1.47 16.29 -7.76
C LEU A 214 1.42 16.68 -6.28
N ARG A 215 1.32 17.98 -5.97
CA ARG A 215 1.17 18.49 -4.59
C ARG A 215 -0.16 18.15 -3.96
N GLN A 216 -1.24 18.05 -4.75
CA GLN A 216 -2.52 17.55 -4.23
C GLN A 216 -2.39 16.10 -3.75
N HIS A 217 -1.60 15.28 -4.46
CA HIS A 217 -1.31 13.90 -4.05
C HIS A 217 -0.30 13.81 -2.90
N TYR A 218 0.72 14.67 -2.90
CA TYR A 218 1.75 14.75 -1.87
C TYR A 218 1.73 16.11 -1.14
N PRO A 219 0.73 16.39 -0.27
CA PRO A 219 0.54 17.70 0.33
C PRO A 219 1.68 18.11 1.28
N ARG A 220 2.50 17.16 1.73
CA ARG A 220 3.67 17.39 2.60
C ARG A 220 4.99 17.49 1.82
N MET A 221 4.96 17.46 0.49
CA MET A 221 6.17 17.56 -0.34
C MET A 221 6.75 18.98 -0.28
N PRO A 222 8.01 19.14 0.17
CA PRO A 222 8.64 20.46 0.27
C PRO A 222 8.92 21.06 -1.12
N HIS A 223 9.22 22.37 -1.18
CA HIS A 223 9.47 23.07 -2.44
C HIS A 223 10.78 22.65 -3.13
N ASP A 224 11.77 22.26 -2.34
CA ASP A 224 13.09 21.78 -2.77
C ASP A 224 13.17 20.25 -2.81
N ALA A 225 12.02 19.56 -2.86
CA ALA A 225 12.00 18.10 -2.87
C ALA A 225 12.77 17.51 -4.06
N ALA A 226 13.34 16.33 -3.83
CA ALA A 226 13.73 15.43 -4.91
C ALA A 226 12.65 14.38 -5.11
N VAL A 227 12.34 14.10 -6.37
CA VAL A 227 11.31 13.14 -6.79
C VAL A 227 11.89 12.10 -7.73
N ASP A 228 11.25 10.94 -7.77
CA ASP A 228 11.60 9.86 -8.66
C ASP A 228 10.66 9.84 -9.86
N VAL A 229 11.21 10.00 -11.07
CA VAL A 229 10.50 9.73 -12.33
C VAL A 229 10.65 8.25 -12.62
N VAL A 230 9.53 7.54 -12.59
CA VAL A 230 9.45 6.10 -12.70
C VAL A 230 8.90 5.72 -14.07
N ASP A 231 9.72 5.04 -14.86
CA ASP A 231 9.32 4.50 -16.14
C ASP A 231 8.86 3.06 -15.99
N PHE A 232 7.72 2.73 -16.57
CA PHE A 232 7.10 1.42 -16.46
C PHE A 232 6.40 1.02 -17.76
N GLY A 233 6.16 -0.28 -17.91
CA GLY A 233 5.43 -0.85 -19.04
C GLY A 233 4.63 -2.06 -18.59
N LEU A 234 3.64 -2.44 -19.39
CA LEU A 234 2.93 -3.69 -19.21
C LEU A 234 3.82 -4.86 -19.63
N SER A 235 3.75 -5.96 -18.88
CA SER A 235 4.47 -7.17 -19.27
C SER A 235 3.72 -7.86 -20.40
N SER A 236 4.43 -8.29 -21.43
CA SER A 236 3.88 -9.17 -22.46
C SER A 236 3.35 -10.44 -21.79
N SER A 237 2.12 -10.82 -22.12
CA SER A 237 1.49 -12.06 -21.65
C SER A 237 2.22 -13.29 -22.16
#